data_AF-A0A969ETK1-F1
#
_entry.id   AF-A0A969ETK1-F1
#
_cell.length_a   1.000
_cell.length_b   1.000
_cell.length_c   1.000
_cell.angle_alpha   90.00
_cell.angle_beta   90.00
_cell.angle_gamma   90.00
#
_symmetry.space_group_name_H-M   'P 1'
#
loop_
_entity.id
_entity.type
_entity.pdbx_description
1 polymer ?
#
loop_
_entity_poly.entity_id
_entity_poly.type
_entity_poly.pdbx_seq_one_letter_code
_entity_poly.pdbx_strand_id
1 'polypeptide(L)'
;SLAAREVASQAQRYFPEGVYPESPLNWDRVVLRQDALATDLALYYNVNNQHLLTMNPAWTNPARASRVALPEGTTIWLPNGTLKRIAQLGSGPRALAATSKTRDGDTACTGEEC
;
A
#
# COMPACT_ATOMS: atom_id res chain seq x y z
N SER A 1 -26.35 -1.86 3.01
CA SER A 1 -26.61 -1.54 4.42
C SER A 1 -26.34 -0.07 4.66
N LEU A 2 -27.34 0.71 5.07
CA LEU A 2 -27.33 2.18 5.12
C LEU A 2 -26.63 2.77 6.37
N ALA A 3 -26.30 1.93 7.37
CA ALA A 3 -25.81 2.39 8.66
C ALA A 3 -24.37 2.95 8.69
N ALA A 4 -23.52 2.67 7.70
CA ALA A 4 -22.15 3.21 7.68
C ALA A 4 -22.07 4.63 7.09
N ARG A 5 -23.13 5.09 6.40
CA ARG A 5 -23.11 6.36 5.65
C ARG A 5 -23.54 7.57 6.49
N GLU A 6 -24.14 7.36 7.66
CA GLU A 6 -24.60 8.46 8.55
C GLU A 6 -23.52 8.97 9.52
N VAL A 7 -22.51 8.17 9.87
CA VAL A 7 -21.46 8.58 10.84
C VAL A 7 -20.54 9.66 10.27
N ALA A 8 -20.40 9.75 8.94
CA ALA A 8 -19.52 10.72 8.29
C ALA A 8 -20.05 12.17 8.32
N SER A 9 -21.36 12.38 8.54
CA SER A 9 -21.97 13.72 8.50
C SER A 9 -22.03 14.43 9.85
N GLN A 10 -21.55 13.83 10.96
CA GLN A 10 -21.60 14.41 12.31
C GLN A 10 -20.25 14.47 13.04
N ALA A 11 -19.12 14.44 12.33
CA ALA A 11 -17.79 14.52 12.94
C ALA A 11 -17.58 15.76 13.86
N GLN A 12 -18.27 16.87 13.60
CA GLN A 12 -18.14 18.09 14.43
C GLN A 12 -18.80 17.99 15.82
N ARG A 13 -19.67 17.01 16.08
CA ARG A 13 -20.37 16.92 17.38
C ARG A 13 -19.58 16.15 18.44
N TYR A 14 -18.60 15.35 18.02
CA TYR A 14 -17.83 14.47 18.90
C TYR A 14 -16.36 14.90 19.08
N PHE A 15 -15.88 15.85 18.27
CA PHE A 15 -14.51 16.36 18.32
C PHE A 15 -14.52 17.90 18.32
N PRO A 16 -14.91 18.55 19.44
CA PRO A 16 -15.02 20.00 19.53
C PRO A 16 -13.67 20.72 19.39
N GLU A 17 -12.55 20.02 19.60
CA GLU A 17 -11.19 20.50 19.32
C GLU A 17 -10.75 20.40 17.84
N GLY A 18 -11.62 19.92 16.95
CA GLY A 18 -11.31 19.71 15.54
C GLY A 18 -10.60 18.37 15.31
N VAL A 19 -11.08 17.63 14.31
CA VAL A 19 -10.35 16.47 13.80
C VAL A 19 -9.24 17.02 12.92
N TYR A 20 -8.00 16.99 13.40
CA TYR A 20 -6.85 17.14 12.52
C TYR A 20 -6.74 15.85 11.71
N PRO A 21 -6.95 15.88 10.38
CA PRO A 21 -6.58 14.72 9.57
C PRO A 21 -5.07 14.54 9.74
N GLU A 22 -4.66 13.49 10.44
CA GLU A 22 -3.27 13.07 10.37
C GLU A 22 -2.94 12.86 8.90
N SER A 23 -1.89 13.53 8.43
CA SER A 23 -1.49 13.42 7.03
C SER A 23 -1.31 11.95 6.70
N PRO A 24 -1.91 11.44 5.60
CA PRO A 24 -1.81 10.04 5.25
C PRO A 24 -0.33 9.65 5.23
N LEU A 25 0.02 8.55 5.90
CA LEU A 25 1.38 8.02 5.88
C LEU A 25 1.82 7.93 4.42
N ASN A 26 2.82 8.73 4.04
CA ASN A 26 3.28 8.89 2.68
C ASN A 26 4.15 7.70 2.25
N TRP A 27 3.70 6.46 2.47
CA TRP A 27 4.43 5.25 2.05
C TRP A 27 3.80 4.67 0.80
N ASP A 28 4.64 4.17 -0.10
CA ASP A 28 4.17 3.41 -1.24
C ASP A 28 3.74 2.02 -0.76
N ARG A 29 2.64 1.49 -1.33
CA ARG A 29 2.12 0.16 -1.01
C ARG A 29 2.05 -0.69 -2.27
N VAL A 30 2.50 -1.94 -2.16
CA VAL A 30 2.34 -2.95 -3.21
C VAL A 30 1.86 -4.28 -2.64
N VAL A 31 1.19 -5.07 -3.47
CA VAL A 31 0.78 -6.43 -3.15
C VAL A 31 1.58 -7.40 -4.01
N LEU A 32 2.25 -8.36 -3.36
CA LEU A 32 3.02 -9.38 -4.06
C LEU A 32 2.15 -10.17 -5.05
N ARG A 33 2.68 -10.40 -6.24
CA ARG A 33 2.05 -11.20 -7.31
C ARG A 33 2.60 -12.63 -7.37
N GLN A 34 3.68 -12.87 -6.66
CA GLN A 34 4.36 -14.16 -6.55
C GLN A 34 5.20 -14.14 -5.28
N ASP A 35 5.61 -15.33 -4.86
CA ASP A 35 6.49 -15.50 -3.71
C ASP A 35 7.84 -14.81 -3.97
N ALA A 36 8.37 -14.13 -2.96
CA ALA A 36 9.64 -13.40 -3.08
C ALA A 36 10.41 -13.36 -1.74
N LEU A 37 11.75 -13.42 -1.80
CA LEU A 37 12.59 -13.21 -0.63
C LEU A 37 12.73 -11.70 -0.33
N ALA A 38 12.90 -11.34 0.93
CA ALA A 38 13.10 -9.94 1.34
C ALA A 38 14.29 -9.29 0.62
N THR A 39 15.37 -10.06 0.37
CA THR A 39 16.54 -9.59 -0.38
C THR A 39 16.20 -9.28 -1.85
N ASP A 40 15.41 -10.12 -2.51
CA ASP A 40 15.01 -9.89 -3.91
C ASP A 40 14.13 -8.65 -4.03
N LEU A 41 13.26 -8.42 -3.04
CA LEU A 41 12.44 -7.21 -2.96
C LEU A 41 13.28 -5.96 -2.76
N ALA A 42 14.28 -6.01 -1.88
CA ALA A 42 15.20 -4.89 -1.67
C ALA A 42 15.95 -4.52 -2.97
N LEU A 43 16.43 -5.53 -3.71
CA LEU A 43 17.11 -5.35 -4.98
C LEU A 43 16.17 -4.81 -6.06
N TYR A 44 15.00 -5.41 -6.23
CA TYR A 44 14.03 -5.03 -7.26
C TYR A 44 13.55 -3.59 -7.10
N TYR A 45 13.22 -3.19 -5.87
CA TYR A 45 12.79 -1.82 -5.57
C TYR A 45 13.95 -0.83 -5.40
N ASN A 46 15.20 -1.31 -5.49
CA ASN A 46 16.40 -0.53 -5.23
C ASN A 46 16.31 0.25 -3.89
N VAL A 47 15.89 -0.46 -2.84
CA VAL A 47 15.76 0.06 -1.48
C VAL A 47 16.77 -0.63 -0.56
N ASN A 48 17.26 0.09 0.44
CA ASN A 48 18.13 -0.53 1.45
C ASN A 48 17.35 -1.62 2.21
N ASN A 49 17.94 -2.81 2.35
CA ASN A 49 17.30 -3.96 3.00
C ASN A 49 16.88 -3.64 4.45
N GLN A 50 17.75 -2.99 5.24
CA GLN A 50 17.43 -2.67 6.63
C GLN A 50 16.26 -1.67 6.73
N HIS A 51 16.19 -0.73 5.80
CA HIS A 51 15.07 0.21 5.70
C HIS A 51 13.78 -0.55 5.35
N LEU A 52 13.82 -1.44 4.35
CA LEU A 52 12.69 -2.29 3.97
C LEU A 52 12.16 -3.11 5.15
N LEU A 53 13.04 -3.75 5.93
CA LEU A 53 12.66 -4.53 7.11
C LEU A 53 12.05 -3.67 8.22
N THR A 54 12.53 -2.44 8.39
CA THR A 54 12.00 -1.50 9.39
C THR A 54 10.58 -1.05 9.06
N MET A 55 10.27 -0.83 7.77
CA MET A 55 8.92 -0.45 7.32
C MET A 55 7.93 -1.63 7.34
N ASN A 56 8.41 -2.87 7.41
CA ASN A 56 7.57 -4.06 7.38
C ASN A 56 7.73 -4.89 8.68
N PRO A 57 7.37 -4.34 9.85
CA PRO A 57 7.58 -4.99 11.15
C PRO A 57 6.75 -6.27 11.33
N ALA A 58 5.69 -6.45 10.52
CA ALA A 58 4.83 -7.64 10.56
C ALA A 58 5.51 -8.90 9.97
N TRP A 59 6.67 -8.78 9.33
CA TRP A 59 7.38 -9.94 8.78
C TRP A 59 8.02 -10.79 9.88
N THR A 60 7.89 -12.11 9.75
CA THR A 60 8.48 -13.06 10.68
C THR A 60 10.01 -13.06 10.58
N ASN A 61 10.72 -13.43 11.66
CA ASN A 61 12.19 -13.50 11.66
C ASN A 61 12.77 -14.34 10.50
N PRO A 62 12.20 -15.52 10.14
CA PRO A 62 12.66 -16.26 8.96
C PRO A 62 12.51 -15.50 7.64
N ALA A 63 11.40 -14.76 7.45
CA ALA A 63 11.19 -13.94 6.26
C ALA A 63 12.14 -12.73 6.23
N ARG A 64 12.35 -12.07 7.37
CA ARG A 64 13.30 -10.96 7.52
C ARG A 64 14.75 -11.36 7.26
N ALA A 65 15.10 -12.61 7.54
CA ALA A 65 16.41 -13.19 7.27
C ALA A 65 16.54 -13.79 5.86
N SER A 66 15.54 -13.60 4.98
CA SER A 66 15.46 -14.20 3.64
C SER A 66 15.66 -15.73 3.63
N ARG A 67 15.22 -16.41 4.71
CA ARG A 67 15.25 -17.89 4.79
C ARG A 67 13.95 -18.52 4.31
N VAL A 68 12.88 -17.76 4.30
CA VAL A 68 11.55 -18.15 3.82
C VAL A 68 11.02 -17.01 2.96
N ALA A 69 10.40 -17.35 1.82
CA ALA A 69 9.78 -16.37 0.94
C ALA A 69 8.51 -15.79 1.58
N LEU A 70 8.26 -14.51 1.31
CA LEU A 70 6.97 -13.89 1.56
C LEU A 70 6.00 -14.41 0.49
N PRO A 71 4.82 -14.90 0.86
CA PRO A 71 3.87 -15.45 -0.09
C PRO A 71 3.25 -14.36 -0.96
N GLU A 72 2.75 -14.76 -2.13
CA GLU A 72 1.85 -13.91 -2.93
C GLU A 72 0.69 -13.34 -2.10
N GLY A 73 0.19 -12.17 -2.50
CA GLY A 73 -0.85 -11.46 -1.76
C GLY A 73 -0.36 -10.70 -0.52
N THR A 74 0.90 -10.90 -0.08
CA THR A 74 1.50 -10.11 1.00
C THR A 74 1.56 -8.63 0.61
N THR A 75 1.07 -7.77 1.51
CA THR A 75 1.21 -6.32 1.36
C THR A 75 2.58 -5.87 1.84
N ILE A 76 3.27 -5.07 1.03
CA ILE A 76 4.59 -4.52 1.30
C ILE A 76 4.52 -3.00 1.33
N TRP A 77 5.16 -2.43 2.35
CA TRP A 77 5.39 -1.00 2.50
C TRP A 77 6.77 -0.59 2.01
N LEU A 78 6.81 0.47 1.21
CA LEU A 78 8.01 0.99 0.55
C LEU A 78 8.17 2.49 0.86
N PRO A 79 9.40 3.03 0.74
CA PRO A 79 9.62 4.48 0.84
C PRO A 79 8.77 5.23 -0.18
N ASN A 80 8.40 6.47 0.15
CA ASN A 80 7.65 7.32 -0.76
C ASN A 80 8.34 7.47 -2.13
N GLY A 81 7.59 7.35 -3.21
CA GLY A 81 8.08 7.60 -4.56
C GLY A 81 8.96 6.49 -5.13
N THR A 82 9.13 5.36 -4.43
CA THR A 82 9.78 4.16 -4.96
C THR A 82 9.08 3.68 -6.23
N LEU A 83 7.74 3.65 -6.25
CA LEU A 83 6.99 3.20 -7.44
C LEU A 83 7.12 4.17 -8.60
N LYS A 84 7.11 5.48 -8.31
CA LYS A 84 7.34 6.52 -9.32
C LYS A 84 8.73 6.39 -9.95
N ARG A 85 9.76 6.15 -9.13
CA ARG A 85 11.14 5.92 -9.59
C ARG A 85 11.25 4.69 -10.48
N ILE A 86 10.69 3.56 -10.03
CA ILE A 86 10.71 2.30 -10.79
C ILE A 86 9.99 2.46 -12.13
N ALA A 87 8.82 3.11 -12.15
CA ALA A 87 8.09 3.41 -13.38
C ALA A 87 8.89 4.28 -14.37
N GLN A 88 9.69 5.23 -13.88
CA GLN A 88 10.56 6.08 -14.72
C GLN A 88 11.75 5.32 -15.32
N LEU A 89 12.25 4.29 -14.65
CA LEU A 89 13.39 3.49 -15.11
C LEU A 89 13.04 2.52 -16.25
N GLY A 90 11.79 2.52 -16.75
CA GLY A 90 11.32 1.57 -17.76
C GLY A 90 11.21 0.13 -17.25
N SER A 91 11.66 -0.11 -16.01
CA SER A 91 11.36 -1.28 -15.21
C SER A 91 9.92 -1.12 -14.73
N GLY A 92 8.93 -1.32 -15.60
CA GLY A 92 7.54 -1.34 -15.16
C GLY A 92 7.37 -2.29 -13.96
N PRO A 93 6.27 -2.18 -13.17
CA PRO A 93 5.98 -3.08 -12.04
C PRO A 93 5.83 -4.58 -12.42
N ARG A 94 6.19 -4.93 -13.65
CA ARG A 94 6.24 -6.28 -14.19
C ARG A 94 7.46 -7.00 -13.64
N ALA A 95 7.29 -7.60 -12.46
CA ALA A 95 7.82 -8.94 -12.13
C ALA A 95 7.38 -9.44 -10.75
N LEU A 96 7.10 -8.58 -9.75
CA LEU A 96 6.91 -9.08 -8.37
C LEU A 96 5.68 -8.55 -7.64
N ALA A 97 5.08 -7.43 -8.07
CA ALA A 97 3.95 -6.87 -7.34
C ALA A 97 3.03 -6.03 -8.23
N ALA A 98 1.76 -5.91 -7.82
CA ALA A 98 0.89 -4.86 -8.35
C ALA A 98 0.73 -3.73 -7.35
N THR A 99 0.64 -2.53 -7.89
CA THR A 99 0.10 -1.39 -7.15
C THR A 99 -1.35 -1.69 -6.80
N SER A 100 -1.69 -1.66 -5.52
CA SER A 100 -3.08 -1.56 -5.09
C SER A 100 -3.47 -0.09 -5.23
N LYS A 101 -4.07 0.27 -6.38
CA LYS A 101 -4.85 1.49 -6.45
C LYS A 101 -6.06 1.28 -5.55
N THR A 102 -6.10 1.95 -4.39
CA THR A 102 -7.35 2.09 -3.63
C THR A 102 -8.38 2.61 -4.62
N ARG A 103 -9.40 1.79 -4.92
CA ARG A 103 -10.57 2.25 -5.69
C ARG A 103 -11.37 3.13 -4.75
N ASP A 104 -10.99 4.40 -4.66
CA ASP A 104 -11.91 5.45 -4.28
C ASP A 104 -12.87 5.65 -5.45
N GLY A 105 -14.17 5.54 -5.17
CA GLY A 105 -15.23 5.95 -6.08
C GLY A 105 -15.62 4.92 -7.14
N ASP A 106 -16.54 4.04 -6.76
CA ASP A 106 -17.50 3.42 -7.66
C ASP A 106 -18.10 4.47 -8.62
N THR A 107 -18.07 4.12 -9.90
CA THR A 107 -18.60 4.89 -11.01
C THR A 107 -20.11 5.05 -10.85
N ALA A 108 -20.57 6.25 -10.49
CA ALA A 108 -21.95 6.62 -10.74
C ALA A 108 -22.12 6.82 -12.25
N CYS A 109 -22.74 5.84 -12.91
CA CYS A 109 -23.46 6.10 -14.14
C CYS A 109 -24.56 7.12 -13.85
N THR A 110 -24.44 8.32 -14.39
CA THR A 110 -25.58 9.22 -14.60
C THR A 110 -25.48 9.82 -16.00
N GLY A 111 -25.59 8.93 -16.99
CA GLY A 111 -26.26 9.29 -18.24
C GLY A 111 -27.71 8.82 -18.08
N GLU A 112 -28.65 9.66 -18.48
CA GLU A 112 -30.07 9.31 -18.58
C GLU A 112 -30.25 8.00 -19.39
N GLU A 113 -31.30 7.24 -19.05
CA GLU A 113 -31.75 5.98 -19.68
C GLU A 113 -31.13 4.68 -19.12
N CYS A 114 -31.63 4.27 -17.95
CA CYS A 114 -32.02 2.89 -17.59
C CYS A 114 -33.02 2.93 -16.43
#